data_AF-A0A562TCC3-F1
#
_entry.id   AF-A0A562TCC3-F1
#
_cell.length_a   1.000
_cell.length_b   1.000
_cell.length_c   1.000
_cell.angle_alpha   90.00
_cell.angle_beta   90.00
_cell.angle_gamma   90.00
#
_symmetry.space_group_name_H-M   'P 1'
#
loop_
_entity.id
_entity.type
_entity.pdbx_description
1 polymer ?
#
loop_
_entity_poly.entity_id
_entity_poly.type
_entity_poly.pdbx_seq_one_letter_code
_entity_poly.pdbx_strand_id
1 'polypeptide(L)'
;MFDIIHNTVVVKCPNPSCKANIQLSVGKVPGGVNDSGGWILECERCKTKFPYSVKNPDDYSSVEKGAKILDTWDNDIPDSKKEVLKKHGLESFPNDFSYENLLFTQTGEYEKTSFNDIEENIFFCPKCKTHLEPILYSQLPSKLPSINNAIKEYLNYYVKGSAGNPDSIIVTIDYKCSCGFDTKAVLYKAFKESELPIQEGHELILIDVLGADLEYTIDGIYNRDNCLSVLQKLLIRWQVYYNRVFLAVPFIGFDFKNSEAQRVELWNWILKNTLPHKTTLLTRKATLNSFLEGSANTGLDINVLKHYGLLNPTVDELTEKKALLKTDFHAKFYAGFDRKNAELLVGSFNIHEGGYVENIHFKSYAFGDFFSKYILKMNIIFDPRTIDEEGEFLFINENTDDKSFVPKVEKYTSSRREKIYELIIKS
;
A
#
# COMPACT_ATOMS: atom_id res chain seq x y z
N MET A 1 6.44 27.44 -17.54
CA MET A 1 6.63 26.25 -18.39
C MET A 1 6.91 25.13 -17.41
N PHE A 2 5.98 24.21 -17.24
CA PHE A 2 6.15 23.09 -16.31
C PHE A 2 7.11 22.08 -16.94
N ASP A 3 8.03 21.51 -16.16
CA ASP A 3 8.91 20.45 -16.64
C ASP A 3 8.10 19.16 -16.83
N ILE A 4 8.14 18.57 -18.02
CA ILE A 4 7.44 17.31 -18.31
C ILE A 4 8.36 16.16 -17.88
N ILE A 5 7.84 15.27 -17.02
CA ILE A 5 8.56 14.05 -16.60
C ILE A 5 8.07 12.90 -17.46
N HIS A 6 9.01 12.18 -18.09
CA HIS A 6 8.72 11.00 -18.88
C HIS A 6 9.16 9.73 -18.14
N ASN A 7 8.22 8.81 -17.95
CA ASN A 7 8.49 7.48 -17.43
C ASN A 7 8.52 6.47 -18.56
N THR A 8 9.60 5.70 -18.66
CA THR A 8 9.65 4.57 -19.59
C THR A 8 8.88 3.39 -19.03
N VAL A 9 7.87 2.91 -19.75
CA VAL A 9 7.05 1.76 -19.39
C VAL A 9 7.23 0.65 -20.43
N VAL A 10 7.33 -0.60 -19.99
CA VAL A 10 7.40 -1.76 -20.90
C VAL A 10 6.14 -2.61 -20.74
N VAL A 11 5.42 -2.79 -21.84
CA VAL A 11 4.15 -3.54 -21.91
C VAL A 11 4.34 -4.79 -22.76
N LYS A 12 3.71 -5.89 -22.40
CA LYS A 12 3.71 -7.11 -23.22
C LYS A 12 2.50 -7.20 -24.13
N CYS A 13 2.73 -7.74 -25.32
CA CYS A 13 1.63 -8.11 -26.21
C CYS A 13 0.70 -9.13 -25.51
N PRO A 14 -0.62 -8.90 -25.45
CA PRO A 14 -1.56 -9.76 -24.73
C PRO A 14 -1.82 -11.11 -25.43
N ASN A 15 -1.39 -11.27 -26.69
CA ASN A 15 -1.42 -12.56 -27.37
C ASN A 15 -0.41 -13.54 -26.71
N PRO A 16 -0.85 -14.65 -26.10
CA PRO A 16 0.03 -15.57 -25.35
C PRO A 16 1.13 -16.21 -26.20
N SER A 17 0.93 -16.29 -27.52
CA SER A 17 1.93 -16.83 -28.45
C SER A 17 2.99 -15.79 -28.87
N CYS A 18 2.81 -14.52 -28.52
CA CYS A 18 3.67 -13.41 -28.91
C CYS A 18 4.55 -12.93 -27.76
N LYS A 19 5.87 -13.07 -27.89
CA LYS A 19 6.86 -12.60 -26.90
C LYS A 19 7.34 -11.17 -27.15
N ALA A 20 6.54 -10.31 -27.79
CA ALA A 20 6.95 -8.94 -28.09
C ALA A 20 6.82 -8.04 -26.86
N ASN A 21 7.86 -7.23 -26.62
CA ASN A 21 7.85 -6.13 -25.66
C ASN A 21 7.57 -4.81 -26.41
N ILE A 22 6.78 -3.95 -25.79
CA ILE A 22 6.34 -2.66 -26.30
C ILE A 22 6.86 -1.61 -25.33
N GLN A 23 7.66 -0.68 -25.80
CA GLN A 23 8.24 0.38 -24.99
C GLN A 23 7.43 1.66 -25.17
N LEU A 24 7.00 2.25 -24.07
CA LEU A 24 6.20 3.47 -24.02
C LEU A 24 6.98 4.55 -23.26
N SER A 25 6.81 5.79 -23.67
CA SER A 25 7.19 6.96 -22.87
C SER A 25 5.90 7.58 -22.36
N VAL A 26 5.70 7.62 -21.05
CA VAL A 26 4.50 8.19 -20.44
C VAL A 26 4.87 9.53 -19.83
N GLY A 27 4.46 10.61 -20.49
CA GLY A 27 4.72 11.97 -20.03
C GLY A 27 3.67 12.44 -19.04
N LYS A 28 4.11 13.10 -17.99
CA LYS A 28 3.27 13.75 -16.98
C LYS A 28 3.75 15.17 -16.73
N VAL A 29 2.81 16.04 -16.40
CA VAL A 29 3.07 17.41 -15.94
C VAL A 29 2.95 17.42 -14.40
N PRO A 30 4.07 17.47 -13.66
CA PRO A 30 4.05 17.53 -12.19
C PRO A 30 3.37 18.81 -11.73
N GLY A 31 2.39 18.69 -10.82
CA GLY A 31 1.60 19.82 -10.33
C GLY A 31 0.64 20.44 -11.36
N GLY A 32 0.48 19.83 -12.53
CA GLY A 32 -0.47 20.23 -13.57
C GLY A 32 -1.65 19.25 -13.70
N VAL A 33 -2.64 19.64 -14.50
CA VAL A 33 -3.72 18.73 -14.90
C VAL A 33 -3.14 17.72 -15.90
N ASN A 34 -3.41 16.44 -15.67
CA ASN A 34 -2.98 15.35 -16.54
C ASN A 34 -4.21 14.61 -17.04
N ASP A 35 -4.40 14.61 -18.36
CA ASP A 35 -5.58 14.03 -18.99
C ASP A 35 -5.57 12.52 -18.80
N SER A 36 -6.75 11.99 -18.53
CA SER A 36 -6.93 10.56 -18.29
C SER A 36 -7.51 9.94 -19.55
N GLY A 37 -6.82 8.96 -20.14
CA GLY A 37 -7.32 8.33 -21.36
C GLY A 37 -6.56 7.07 -21.69
N GLY A 38 -6.40 6.80 -22.98
CA GLY A 38 -5.63 5.65 -23.43
C GLY A 38 -5.52 5.50 -24.94
N TRP A 39 -4.90 4.40 -25.34
CA TRP A 39 -4.63 4.07 -26.73
C TRP A 39 -5.19 2.71 -27.12
N ILE A 40 -5.63 2.59 -28.37
CA ILE A 40 -5.71 1.30 -29.04
C ILE A 40 -4.35 1.00 -29.66
N LEU A 41 -3.63 0.04 -29.08
CA LEU A 41 -2.32 -0.36 -29.55
C LEU A 41 -2.42 -1.59 -30.47
N GLU A 42 -1.61 -1.61 -31.53
CA GLU A 42 -1.38 -2.79 -32.36
C GLU A 42 0.07 -3.26 -32.20
N CYS A 43 0.25 -4.50 -31.75
CA CYS A 43 1.58 -5.09 -31.67
C CYS A 43 2.21 -5.22 -33.07
N GLU A 44 3.41 -4.68 -33.26
CA GLU A 44 4.06 -4.69 -34.58
C GLU A 44 4.39 -6.11 -35.07
N ARG A 45 4.65 -7.03 -34.13
CA ARG A 45 5.06 -8.42 -34.40
C ARG A 45 3.91 -9.35 -34.80
N CYS A 46 2.80 -9.32 -34.07
CA CYS A 46 1.70 -10.28 -34.26
C CYS A 46 0.36 -9.64 -34.64
N LYS A 47 0.33 -8.30 -34.79
CA LYS A 47 -0.85 -7.52 -35.19
C LYS A 47 -2.04 -7.64 -34.24
N THR A 48 -1.83 -8.17 -33.03
CA THR A 48 -2.87 -8.18 -32.00
C THR A 48 -3.14 -6.75 -31.53
N LYS A 49 -4.42 -6.37 -31.53
CA LYS A 49 -4.91 -5.09 -31.06
C LYS A 49 -5.37 -5.21 -29.62
N PHE A 50 -5.13 -4.18 -28.82
CA PHE A 50 -5.57 -4.14 -27.43
C PHE A 50 -5.63 -2.70 -26.89
N PRO A 51 -6.52 -2.41 -25.94
CA PRO A 51 -6.56 -1.11 -25.28
C PRO A 51 -5.48 -1.02 -24.20
N TYR A 52 -4.92 0.18 -24.00
CA TYR A 52 -3.97 0.48 -22.92
C TYR A 52 -4.24 1.87 -22.34
N SER A 53 -4.53 1.94 -21.05
CA SER A 53 -4.76 3.21 -20.35
C SER A 53 -3.45 3.96 -20.13
N VAL A 54 -3.42 5.25 -20.43
CA VAL A 54 -2.23 6.10 -20.25
C VAL A 54 -2.65 7.53 -19.89
N LYS A 55 -1.73 8.29 -19.26
CA LYS A 55 -1.91 9.71 -18.98
C LYS A 55 -1.45 10.55 -20.16
N ASN A 56 -2.13 11.66 -20.43
CA ASN A 56 -1.83 12.57 -21.53
C ASN A 56 -1.62 11.83 -22.87
N PRO A 57 -2.60 11.02 -23.30
CA PRO A 57 -2.45 10.13 -24.46
C PRO A 57 -2.13 10.88 -25.76
N ASP A 58 -2.55 12.13 -25.89
CA ASP A 58 -2.38 12.92 -27.12
C ASP A 58 -1.21 13.92 -27.06
N ASP A 59 -0.75 14.31 -25.87
CA ASP A 59 0.21 15.40 -25.71
C ASP A 59 1.63 14.94 -25.33
N TYR A 60 1.76 14.16 -24.26
CA TYR A 60 3.05 13.92 -23.61
C TYR A 60 3.45 12.46 -23.57
N SER A 61 2.59 11.55 -24.01
CA SER A 61 2.87 10.13 -24.04
C SER A 61 3.06 9.63 -25.48
N SER A 62 3.95 8.66 -25.65
CA SER A 62 4.27 8.06 -26.95
C SER A 62 4.55 6.56 -26.85
N VAL A 63 4.40 5.86 -27.96
CA VAL A 63 4.99 4.53 -28.16
C VAL A 63 6.37 4.71 -28.76
N GLU A 64 7.41 4.30 -28.03
CA GLU A 64 8.78 4.36 -28.50
C GLU A 64 9.10 3.19 -29.46
N LYS A 65 8.67 1.97 -29.11
CA LYS A 65 8.96 0.75 -29.89
C LYS A 65 7.91 -0.35 -29.70
N GLY A 66 7.73 -1.19 -30.72
CA GLY A 66 7.08 -2.51 -30.61
C GLY A 66 5.56 -2.53 -30.80
N ALA A 67 4.92 -1.35 -30.85
CA ALA A 67 3.51 -1.20 -31.20
C ALA A 67 3.26 0.07 -32.00
N LYS A 68 2.04 0.19 -32.53
CA LYS A 68 1.51 1.41 -33.15
C LYS A 68 0.24 1.83 -32.45
N ILE A 69 0.07 3.14 -32.25
CA ILE A 69 -1.19 3.72 -31.80
C ILE A 69 -2.15 3.75 -33.00
N LEU A 70 -3.30 3.11 -32.87
CA LEU A 70 -4.36 3.07 -33.88
C LEU A 70 -5.47 4.08 -33.62
N ASP A 71 -5.70 4.41 -32.34
CA ASP A 71 -6.70 5.36 -31.88
C ASP A 71 -6.35 5.78 -30.47
N THR A 72 -6.92 6.91 -30.05
CA THR A 72 -6.84 7.42 -28.68
C THR A 72 -8.25 7.61 -28.13
N TRP A 73 -8.39 7.55 -26.81
CA TRP A 73 -9.62 7.95 -26.13
C TRP A 73 -9.30 8.84 -24.94
N ASP A 74 -10.27 9.64 -24.56
CA ASP A 74 -10.22 10.58 -23.45
C ASP A 74 -11.37 10.25 -22.48
N ASN A 75 -11.06 10.07 -21.21
CA ASN A 75 -12.04 9.76 -20.18
C ASN A 75 -12.88 10.99 -19.78
N ASP A 76 -12.40 12.21 -20.06
CA ASP A 76 -13.13 13.44 -19.79
C ASP A 76 -14.21 13.71 -20.86
N ILE A 77 -14.19 12.96 -21.97
CA ILE A 77 -15.22 12.96 -23.01
C ILE A 77 -16.18 11.76 -22.78
N PRO A 78 -17.46 12.00 -22.46
CA PRO A 78 -18.44 10.94 -22.26
C PRO A 78 -18.49 9.95 -23.44
N ASP A 79 -18.59 8.66 -23.12
CA ASP A 79 -18.65 7.54 -24.06
C ASP A 79 -17.44 7.35 -25.00
N SER A 80 -16.44 8.24 -25.01
CA SER A 80 -15.26 8.19 -25.90
C SER A 80 -14.55 6.83 -25.87
N LYS A 81 -14.24 6.32 -24.67
CA LYS A 81 -13.65 4.97 -24.50
C LYS A 81 -14.51 3.88 -25.13
N LYS A 82 -15.82 3.91 -24.89
CA LYS A 82 -16.76 2.88 -25.37
C LYS A 82 -16.87 2.89 -26.89
N GLU A 83 -16.93 4.07 -27.49
CA GLU A 83 -16.98 4.24 -28.95
C GLU A 83 -15.69 3.76 -29.62
N VAL A 84 -14.54 4.11 -29.06
CA VAL A 84 -13.22 3.69 -29.56
C VAL A 84 -13.06 2.18 -29.44
N LEU A 85 -13.40 1.57 -28.30
CA LEU A 85 -13.37 0.12 -28.14
C LEU A 85 -14.28 -0.59 -29.15
N LYS A 86 -15.50 -0.08 -29.36
CA LYS A 86 -16.44 -0.61 -30.35
C LYS A 86 -15.90 -0.54 -31.78
N LYS A 87 -15.30 0.59 -32.16
CA LYS A 87 -14.69 0.79 -33.49
C LYS A 87 -13.62 -0.26 -33.81
N HIS A 88 -12.90 -0.75 -32.80
CA HIS A 88 -11.84 -1.74 -32.96
C HIS A 88 -12.25 -3.17 -32.57
N GLY A 89 -13.52 -3.41 -32.24
CA GLY A 89 -14.03 -4.74 -31.88
C GLY A 89 -13.51 -5.26 -30.54
N LEU A 90 -13.24 -4.36 -29.59
CA LEU A 90 -12.63 -4.65 -28.28
C LEU A 90 -13.62 -4.45 -27.11
N GLU A 91 -14.93 -4.45 -27.39
CA GLU A 91 -15.98 -4.25 -26.37
C GLU A 91 -16.00 -5.33 -25.28
N SER A 92 -15.48 -6.52 -25.58
CA SER A 92 -15.34 -7.65 -24.65
C SER A 92 -13.96 -7.73 -23.99
N PHE A 93 -13.07 -6.78 -24.25
CA PHE A 93 -11.75 -6.75 -23.64
C PHE A 93 -11.90 -6.40 -22.15
N PRO A 94 -11.22 -7.11 -21.22
CA PRO A 94 -11.36 -6.86 -19.79
C PRO A 94 -11.03 -5.40 -19.45
N ASN A 95 -11.91 -4.74 -18.69
CA ASN A 95 -11.72 -3.34 -18.27
C ASN A 95 -10.47 -3.15 -17.40
N ASP A 96 -10.04 -4.22 -16.72
CA ASP A 96 -8.97 -4.21 -15.72
C ASP A 96 -7.65 -4.76 -16.26
N PHE A 97 -7.41 -4.68 -17.58
CA PHE A 97 -6.11 -5.02 -18.15
C PHE A 97 -5.09 -3.90 -17.87
N SER A 98 -4.89 -3.54 -16.60
CA SER A 98 -3.81 -2.68 -16.14
C SER A 98 -2.58 -3.55 -15.89
N TYR A 99 -1.48 -3.22 -16.58
CA TYR A 99 -0.17 -3.76 -16.20
C TYR A 99 0.40 -2.90 -15.06
N GLU A 100 -0.30 -2.81 -13.93
CA GLU A 100 0.32 -2.37 -12.67
C GLU A 100 0.98 -3.56 -11.97
N ASN A 101 1.94 -4.17 -12.67
CA ASN A 101 2.69 -5.30 -12.12
C ASN A 101 3.84 -4.80 -11.25
N LEU A 102 3.67 -4.91 -9.93
CA LEU A 102 4.63 -4.49 -8.88
C LEU A 102 5.87 -5.40 -8.73
N LEU A 103 6.02 -6.39 -9.61
CA LEU A 103 7.27 -7.15 -9.77
C LEU A 103 8.43 -6.26 -10.27
N PHE A 104 8.11 -5.10 -10.86
CA PHE A 104 9.05 -4.06 -11.24
C PHE A 104 9.21 -3.04 -10.12
N THR A 105 10.44 -2.76 -9.69
CA THR A 105 10.75 -1.49 -9.04
C THR A 105 10.67 -0.39 -10.10
N GLN A 106 9.49 0.20 -10.32
CA GLN A 106 9.47 1.57 -10.82
C GLN A 106 9.94 2.45 -9.67
N THR A 107 11.02 3.18 -9.94
CA THR A 107 11.58 4.17 -9.03
C THR A 107 10.48 5.02 -8.39
N GLY A 108 10.33 4.91 -7.07
CA GLY A 108 10.05 6.07 -6.23
C GLY A 108 8.65 6.23 -5.66
N GLU A 109 7.57 5.73 -6.27
CA GLU A 109 6.22 6.04 -5.79
C GLU A 109 5.29 4.83 -5.84
N TYR A 110 5.20 4.12 -4.73
CA TYR A 110 4.10 3.18 -4.49
C TYR A 110 2.82 3.99 -4.33
N GLU A 111 1.79 3.69 -5.13
CA GLU A 111 0.46 4.20 -4.89
C GLU A 111 -0.01 3.67 -3.52
N LYS A 112 -0.09 4.57 -2.53
CA LYS A 112 -0.47 4.19 -1.17
C LYS A 112 -1.97 4.07 -1.09
N THR A 113 -2.45 2.86 -0.85
CA THR A 113 -3.87 2.59 -0.64
C THR A 113 -4.40 3.38 0.56
N SER A 114 -5.56 4.01 0.40
CA SER A 114 -6.27 4.69 1.50
C SER A 114 -7.24 3.71 2.18
N PHE A 115 -7.66 4.00 3.41
CA PHE A 115 -8.66 3.17 4.08
C PHE A 115 -10.03 3.22 3.40
N ASN A 116 -10.33 4.31 2.68
CA ASN A 116 -11.59 4.47 1.94
C ASN A 116 -11.72 3.48 0.78
N ASP A 117 -10.62 2.95 0.29
CA ASP A 117 -10.59 1.97 -0.79
C ASP A 117 -10.75 0.53 -0.26
N ILE A 118 -10.85 0.35 1.05
CA ILE A 118 -10.89 -0.96 1.73
C ILE A 118 -12.24 -1.13 2.44
N GLU A 119 -13.03 -2.10 2.00
CA GLU A 119 -14.42 -2.30 2.47
C GLU A 119 -14.53 -2.62 3.96
N GLU A 120 -13.62 -3.45 4.50
CA GLU A 120 -13.74 -3.95 5.87
C GLU A 120 -13.38 -2.89 6.91
N ASN A 121 -14.26 -2.61 7.86
CA ASN A 121 -14.05 -1.58 8.88
C ASN A 121 -13.43 -2.20 10.13
N ILE A 122 -12.36 -1.58 10.66
CA ILE A 122 -11.76 -2.03 11.93
C ILE A 122 -12.00 -1.04 13.09
N PHE A 123 -12.39 0.20 12.78
CA PHE A 123 -12.63 1.25 13.77
C PHE A 123 -14.12 1.49 14.01
N PHE A 124 -14.57 1.08 15.19
CA PHE A 124 -15.94 1.24 15.65
C PHE A 124 -16.01 2.14 16.87
N CYS A 125 -17.09 2.91 16.98
CA CYS A 125 -17.37 3.71 18.16
C CYS A 125 -17.43 2.81 19.40
N PRO A 126 -16.63 3.07 20.46
CA PRO A 126 -16.68 2.27 21.68
C PRO A 126 -18.07 2.23 22.31
N LYS A 127 -18.84 3.33 22.19
CA LYS A 127 -20.17 3.51 22.77
C LYS A 127 -21.30 2.92 21.94
N CYS A 128 -21.44 3.31 20.67
CA CYS A 128 -22.60 2.93 19.84
C CYS A 128 -22.28 1.94 18.73
N LYS A 129 -21.02 1.50 18.62
CA LYS A 129 -20.54 0.53 17.61
C LYS A 129 -20.81 0.95 16.16
N THR A 130 -20.98 2.24 15.89
CA THR A 130 -21.06 2.79 14.53
C THR A 130 -19.66 2.87 13.91
N HIS A 131 -19.57 2.67 12.59
CA HIS A 131 -18.33 2.78 11.81
C HIS A 131 -17.83 4.23 11.87
N LEU A 132 -16.56 4.41 12.26
CA LEU A 132 -16.02 5.75 12.48
C LEU A 132 -15.40 6.36 11.23
N GLU A 133 -14.85 5.54 10.34
CA GLU A 133 -14.15 5.97 9.12
C GLU A 133 -15.00 6.90 8.23
N PRO A 134 -16.22 6.54 7.78
CA PRO A 134 -16.99 7.41 6.89
C PRO A 134 -17.35 8.75 7.54
N ILE A 135 -17.63 8.72 8.85
CA ILE A 135 -18.01 9.93 9.58
C ILE A 135 -16.78 10.85 9.72
N LEU A 136 -15.61 10.29 10.02
CA LEU A 136 -14.35 11.03 10.10
C LEU A 136 -14.03 11.73 8.77
N TYR A 137 -14.07 10.97 7.67
CA TYR A 137 -13.77 11.50 6.34
C TYR A 137 -14.81 12.52 5.86
N SER A 138 -16.06 12.45 6.34
CA SER A 138 -17.05 13.49 6.05
C SER A 138 -16.76 14.83 6.75
N GLN A 139 -16.07 14.81 7.91
CA GLN A 139 -15.74 16.00 8.69
C GLN A 139 -14.38 16.60 8.32
N LEU A 140 -13.44 15.78 7.85
CA LEU A 140 -12.06 16.16 7.57
C LEU A 140 -11.89 17.33 6.58
N PRO A 141 -12.69 17.48 5.50
CA PRO A 141 -12.58 18.61 4.58
C PRO A 141 -12.67 19.99 5.26
N SER A 142 -13.49 20.11 6.31
CA SER A 142 -13.62 21.35 7.07
C SER A 142 -12.38 21.71 7.89
N LYS A 143 -11.52 20.72 8.21
CA LYS A 143 -10.29 20.88 8.99
C LYS A 143 -9.04 21.04 8.13
N LEU A 144 -9.07 20.61 6.86
CA LEU A 144 -7.92 20.67 5.94
C LEU A 144 -7.29 22.07 5.82
N PRO A 145 -8.03 23.19 5.73
CA PRO A 145 -7.42 24.51 5.63
C PRO A 145 -6.50 24.82 6.83
N SER A 146 -6.93 24.48 8.05
CA SER A 146 -6.14 24.71 9.26
C SER A 146 -4.96 23.76 9.38
N ILE A 147 -5.13 22.49 9.00
CA ILE A 147 -4.03 21.51 8.91
C ILE A 147 -2.96 21.99 7.92
N ASN A 148 -3.37 22.45 6.73
CA ASN A 148 -2.47 22.97 5.71
C ASN A 148 -1.78 24.27 6.14
N ASN A 149 -2.44 25.11 6.94
CA ASN A 149 -1.78 26.28 7.53
C ASN A 149 -0.65 25.85 8.49
N ALA A 150 -0.88 24.86 9.35
CA ALA A 150 0.15 24.30 10.22
C ALA A 150 1.33 23.70 9.41
N ILE A 151 1.02 22.97 8.32
CA ILE A 151 2.05 22.45 7.40
C ILE A 151 2.85 23.61 6.79
N LYS A 152 2.19 24.67 6.32
CA LYS A 152 2.85 25.85 5.74
C LYS A 152 3.76 26.55 6.73
N GLU A 153 3.32 26.69 7.98
CA GLU A 153 4.15 27.25 9.06
C GLU A 153 5.43 26.44 9.25
N TYR A 154 5.31 25.11 9.30
CA TYR A 154 6.47 24.22 9.34
C TYR A 154 7.37 24.37 8.10
N LEU A 155 6.80 24.37 6.89
CA LEU A 155 7.56 24.48 5.63
C LEU A 155 8.39 25.76 5.56
N ASN A 156 7.88 26.87 6.10
CA ASN A 156 8.63 28.13 6.16
C ASN A 156 9.95 28.01 6.95
N TYR A 157 10.01 27.14 7.96
CA TYR A 157 11.24 26.87 8.72
C TYR A 157 12.08 25.77 8.07
N TYR A 158 11.44 24.74 7.50
CA TYR A 158 12.08 23.64 6.79
C TYR A 158 12.90 24.13 5.59
N VAL A 159 12.32 24.96 4.72
CA VAL A 159 13.00 25.51 3.52
C VAL A 159 14.17 26.43 3.89
N LYS A 160 14.14 27.05 5.09
CA LYS A 160 15.26 27.84 5.63
C LYS A 160 16.37 26.97 6.25
N GLY A 161 16.23 25.64 6.25
CA GLY A 161 17.16 24.71 6.88
C GLY A 161 17.17 24.78 8.40
N SER A 162 16.10 25.31 9.00
CA SER A 162 15.99 25.56 10.45
C SER A 162 14.94 24.66 11.14
N ALA A 163 14.46 23.62 10.46
CA ALA A 163 13.58 22.59 11.02
C ALA A 163 14.17 21.18 10.81
N GLY A 164 13.61 20.18 11.49
CA GLY A 164 13.96 18.77 11.25
C GLY A 164 13.48 18.25 9.89
N ASN A 165 13.81 17.00 9.56
CA ASN A 165 13.46 16.37 8.28
C ASN A 165 12.62 15.11 8.53
N PRO A 166 11.31 15.28 8.79
CA PRO A 166 10.42 14.18 9.10
C PRO A 166 10.18 13.28 7.89
N ASP A 167 9.99 11.99 8.12
CA ASP A 167 9.60 11.04 7.07
C ASP A 167 8.07 11.01 6.84
N SER A 168 7.31 11.63 7.73
CA SER A 168 5.86 11.52 7.82
C SER A 168 5.22 12.69 8.57
N ILE A 169 3.92 12.86 8.31
CA ILE A 169 3.03 13.79 8.98
C ILE A 169 2.02 12.96 9.75
N ILE A 170 1.88 13.22 11.05
CA ILE A 170 0.89 12.62 11.93
C ILE A 170 -0.05 13.74 12.37
N VAL A 171 -1.34 13.62 12.04
CA VAL A 171 -2.35 14.62 12.40
C VAL A 171 -3.31 14.01 13.40
N THR A 172 -3.52 14.68 14.53
CA THR A 172 -4.51 14.30 15.53
C THR A 172 -5.68 15.27 15.49
N ILE A 173 -6.88 14.74 15.28
CA ILE A 173 -8.11 15.52 15.26
C ILE A 173 -9.08 15.04 16.32
N ASP A 174 -9.67 15.99 17.03
CA ASP A 174 -10.84 15.76 17.85
C ASP A 174 -12.00 15.40 16.92
N TYR A 175 -12.73 14.37 17.30
CA TYR A 175 -13.81 13.84 16.50
C TYR A 175 -14.97 13.46 17.41
N LYS A 176 -16.19 13.71 16.92
CA LYS A 176 -17.42 13.39 17.62
C LYS A 176 -18.24 12.39 16.82
N CYS A 177 -18.49 11.23 17.43
CA CYS A 177 -19.39 10.23 16.88
C CYS A 177 -20.85 10.74 16.85
N SER A 178 -21.68 10.21 15.97
CA SER A 178 -23.12 10.51 15.88
C SER A 178 -23.88 10.27 17.19
N CYS A 179 -23.40 9.35 18.04
CA CYS A 179 -23.96 9.10 19.38
C CYS A 179 -23.49 10.10 20.47
N GLY A 180 -22.72 11.12 20.08
CA GLY A 180 -22.15 12.12 20.96
C GLY A 180 -20.91 11.68 21.74
N PHE A 181 -20.31 10.53 21.41
CA PHE A 181 -19.04 10.10 22.00
C PHE A 181 -17.88 10.91 21.37
N ASP A 182 -17.16 11.64 22.21
CA ASP A 182 -15.96 12.40 21.82
C ASP A 182 -14.73 11.49 21.88
N THR A 183 -13.90 11.52 20.84
CA THR A 183 -12.63 10.79 20.75
C THR A 183 -11.63 11.55 19.86
N LYS A 184 -10.41 11.02 19.72
CA LYS A 184 -9.38 11.54 18.83
C LYS A 184 -9.08 10.51 17.74
N ALA A 185 -9.01 10.96 16.49
CA ALA A 185 -8.50 10.17 15.39
C ALA A 185 -7.04 10.53 15.11
N VAL A 186 -6.25 9.53 14.73
CA VAL A 186 -4.84 9.67 14.34
C VAL A 186 -4.73 9.38 12.86
N LEU A 187 -4.34 10.39 12.10
CA LEU A 187 -4.21 10.36 10.65
C LEU A 187 -2.72 10.41 10.27
N TYR A 188 -2.37 9.82 9.13
CA TYR A 188 -1.01 9.74 8.61
C TYR A 188 -0.93 10.13 7.14
N LYS A 189 0.14 10.84 6.77
CA LYS A 189 0.60 10.99 5.39
C LYS A 189 2.13 10.86 5.36
N ALA A 190 2.71 10.29 4.31
CA ALA A 190 4.16 10.38 4.13
C ALA A 190 4.58 11.83 3.88
N PHE A 191 5.72 12.24 4.42
CA PHE A 191 6.24 13.57 4.15
C PHE A 191 6.97 13.56 2.80
N LYS A 192 6.42 14.31 1.85
CA LYS A 192 7.04 14.61 0.57
C LYS A 192 6.71 16.05 0.24
N GLU A 193 7.73 16.90 0.16
CA GLU A 193 7.55 18.33 -0.08
C GLU A 193 6.75 18.61 -1.37
N SER A 194 6.98 17.83 -2.42
CA SER A 194 6.28 17.93 -3.71
C SER A 194 4.80 17.56 -3.67
N GLU A 195 4.34 16.89 -2.61
CA GLU A 195 2.93 16.48 -2.42
C GLU A 195 2.20 17.36 -1.39
N LEU A 196 2.76 18.52 -1.05
CA LEU A 196 2.15 19.48 -0.13
C LEU A 196 1.72 20.75 -0.88
N PRO A 197 0.61 21.40 -0.47
CA PRO A 197 -0.28 21.06 0.65
C PRO A 197 -1.20 19.87 0.33
N ILE A 198 -1.86 19.35 1.37
CA ILE A 198 -2.85 18.27 1.25
C ILE A 198 -4.07 18.83 0.49
N GLN A 199 -4.43 18.23 -0.63
CA GLN A 199 -5.57 18.65 -1.45
C GLN A 199 -6.86 18.00 -0.98
N GLU A 200 -6.81 16.70 -0.67
CA GLU A 200 -7.99 15.90 -0.38
C GLU A 200 -7.87 15.14 0.94
N GLY A 201 -9.00 14.96 1.63
CA GLY A 201 -9.02 14.34 2.96
C GLY A 201 -8.53 12.90 2.97
N HIS A 202 -8.72 12.15 1.87
CA HIS A 202 -8.28 10.76 1.79
C HIS A 202 -6.76 10.60 1.66
N GLU A 203 -6.01 11.68 1.36
CA GLU A 203 -4.55 11.67 1.45
C GLU A 203 -4.05 11.50 2.89
N LEU A 204 -4.92 11.78 3.88
CA LEU A 204 -4.70 11.51 5.29
C LEU A 204 -5.32 10.15 5.64
N ILE A 205 -4.48 9.16 5.83
CA ILE A 205 -4.89 7.78 6.12
C ILE A 205 -5.19 7.64 7.61
N LEU A 206 -6.38 7.16 7.96
CA LEU A 206 -6.71 6.81 9.34
C LEU A 206 -5.89 5.62 9.80
N ILE A 207 -5.04 5.82 10.80
CA ILE A 207 -4.23 4.75 11.39
C ILE A 207 -4.68 4.37 12.78
N ASP A 208 -5.41 5.23 13.50
CA ASP A 208 -5.90 4.92 14.85
C ASP A 208 -7.12 5.76 15.28
N VAL A 209 -7.87 5.24 16.23
CA VAL A 209 -8.90 5.97 16.97
C VAL A 209 -8.73 5.69 18.46
N LEU A 210 -8.57 6.75 19.26
CA LEU A 210 -8.35 6.61 20.68
C LEU A 210 -9.53 5.92 21.37
N GLY A 211 -9.23 4.84 22.09
CA GLY A 211 -10.21 4.03 22.80
C GLY A 211 -10.96 3.02 21.93
N ALA A 212 -10.63 2.89 20.63
CA ALA A 212 -11.11 1.77 19.83
C ALA A 212 -10.51 0.45 20.36
N ASP A 213 -11.36 -0.57 20.48
CA ASP A 213 -10.96 -1.90 20.92
C ASP A 213 -10.78 -2.81 19.70
N LEU A 214 -9.58 -2.76 19.11
CA LEU A 214 -9.25 -3.55 17.92
C LEU A 214 -9.30 -5.07 18.18
N GLU A 215 -9.04 -5.53 19.40
CA GLU A 215 -9.17 -6.96 19.71
C GLU A 215 -10.64 -7.38 19.61
N TYR A 216 -11.55 -6.61 20.21
CA TYR A 216 -12.97 -6.89 20.13
C TYR A 216 -13.53 -6.76 18.70
N THR A 217 -13.05 -5.81 17.89
CA THR A 217 -13.61 -5.55 16.56
C THR A 217 -13.08 -6.48 15.47
N ILE A 218 -11.87 -7.03 15.65
CA ILE A 218 -11.22 -7.89 14.65
C ILE A 218 -11.38 -9.39 14.97
N ASP A 219 -11.53 -9.78 16.24
CA ASP A 219 -11.71 -11.19 16.61
C ASP A 219 -13.01 -11.75 15.97
N GLY A 220 -12.88 -12.77 15.11
CA GLY A 220 -14.07 -13.34 14.46
C GLY A 220 -13.81 -14.27 13.28
N ILE A 221 -14.92 -14.63 12.63
CA ILE A 221 -14.96 -15.48 11.43
C ILE A 221 -15.29 -14.60 10.23
N TYR A 222 -14.40 -14.60 9.24
CA TYR A 222 -14.50 -13.75 8.06
C TYR A 222 -14.27 -14.59 6.80
N ASN A 223 -14.81 -14.16 5.66
CA ASN A 223 -14.33 -14.73 4.40
C ASN A 223 -12.89 -14.27 4.12
N ARG A 224 -12.22 -14.87 3.14
CA ARG A 224 -10.81 -14.56 2.87
C ARG A 224 -10.60 -13.15 2.35
N ASP A 225 -11.53 -12.62 1.58
CA ASP A 225 -11.46 -11.26 1.03
C ASP A 225 -11.56 -10.20 2.15
N ASN A 226 -12.43 -10.45 3.15
CA ASN A 226 -12.49 -9.65 4.37
C ASN A 226 -11.22 -9.81 5.20
N CYS A 227 -10.65 -11.02 5.33
CA CYS A 227 -9.38 -11.21 6.03
C CYS A 227 -8.22 -10.43 5.38
N LEU A 228 -8.15 -10.43 4.04
CA LEU A 228 -7.19 -9.62 3.28
C LEU A 228 -7.41 -8.13 3.57
N SER A 229 -8.65 -7.66 3.56
CA SER A 229 -9.00 -6.26 3.87
C SER A 229 -8.58 -5.84 5.28
N VAL A 230 -8.84 -6.68 6.30
CA VAL A 230 -8.36 -6.44 7.67
C VAL A 230 -6.84 -6.38 7.69
N LEU A 231 -6.16 -7.37 7.10
CA LEU A 231 -4.71 -7.41 7.06
C LEU A 231 -4.14 -6.18 6.35
N GLN A 232 -4.77 -5.69 5.29
CA GLN A 232 -4.36 -4.49 4.58
C GLN A 232 -4.33 -3.27 5.49
N LYS A 233 -5.42 -3.03 6.23
CA LYS A 233 -5.51 -1.92 7.19
C LYS A 233 -4.45 -2.05 8.28
N LEU A 234 -4.23 -3.27 8.79
CA LEU A 234 -3.19 -3.53 9.76
C LEU A 234 -1.78 -3.30 9.19
N LEU A 235 -1.50 -3.72 7.96
CA LEU A 235 -0.21 -3.48 7.30
C LEU A 235 0.09 -1.99 7.17
N ILE A 236 -0.88 -1.20 6.71
CA ILE A 236 -0.74 0.25 6.61
C ILE A 236 -0.46 0.87 7.98
N ARG A 237 -1.28 0.51 8.99
CA ARG A 237 -1.09 0.94 10.38
C ARG A 237 0.30 0.55 10.92
N TRP A 238 0.72 -0.69 10.69
CA TRP A 238 1.98 -1.22 11.22
C TRP A 238 3.20 -0.60 10.58
N GLN A 239 3.17 -0.29 9.29
CA GLN A 239 4.25 0.44 8.63
C GLN A 239 4.49 1.83 9.24
N VAL A 240 3.44 2.44 9.81
CA VAL A 240 3.55 3.72 10.51
C VAL A 240 4.01 3.51 11.95
N TYR A 241 3.36 2.63 12.72
CA TYR A 241 3.61 2.53 14.16
C TYR A 241 4.87 1.76 14.54
N TYR A 242 5.26 0.78 13.73
CA TYR A 242 6.24 -0.22 14.10
C TYR A 242 7.47 -0.17 13.18
N ASN A 243 8.60 -0.56 13.75
CA ASN A 243 9.87 -0.57 13.04
C ASN A 243 10.01 -1.81 12.15
N ARG A 244 9.28 -2.88 12.50
CA ARG A 244 9.29 -4.16 11.77
C ARG A 244 7.90 -4.72 11.57
N VAL A 245 7.71 -5.37 10.44
CA VAL A 245 6.54 -6.15 10.07
C VAL A 245 6.99 -7.59 9.77
N PHE A 246 6.30 -8.58 10.30
CA PHE A 246 6.59 -9.99 10.06
C PHE A 246 5.35 -10.70 9.51
N LEU A 247 5.49 -11.36 8.37
CA LEU A 247 4.43 -12.16 7.76
C LEU A 247 4.87 -13.62 7.76
N ALA A 248 4.24 -14.46 8.59
CA ALA A 248 4.46 -15.89 8.63
C ALA A 248 3.27 -16.59 7.96
N VAL A 249 3.43 -17.07 6.73
CA VAL A 249 2.34 -17.70 5.99
C VAL A 249 2.85 -18.82 5.07
N PRO A 250 2.34 -20.06 5.22
CA PRO A 250 2.85 -21.19 4.45
C PRO A 250 2.32 -21.21 3.00
N PHE A 251 1.15 -20.63 2.74
CA PHE A 251 0.49 -20.65 1.43
C PHE A 251 0.05 -19.25 1.01
N ILE A 252 0.34 -18.90 -0.24
CA ILE A 252 -0.03 -17.64 -0.88
C ILE A 252 -0.57 -18.01 -2.26
N GLY A 253 -1.86 -17.76 -2.47
CA GLY A 253 -2.62 -18.30 -3.60
C GLY A 253 -2.78 -19.82 -3.56
N PHE A 254 -3.67 -20.33 -4.41
CA PHE A 254 -3.84 -21.76 -4.56
C PHE A 254 -2.81 -22.38 -5.51
N ASP A 255 -2.57 -23.68 -5.34
CA ASP A 255 -1.66 -24.48 -6.15
C ASP A 255 -2.45 -25.51 -6.98
N PHE A 256 -3.33 -25.04 -7.87
CA PHE A 256 -4.07 -25.89 -8.81
C PHE A 256 -4.00 -25.35 -10.24
N LYS A 257 -4.33 -26.21 -11.22
CA LYS A 257 -4.29 -25.84 -12.64
C LYS A 257 -5.18 -24.62 -12.90
N ASN A 258 -4.61 -23.57 -13.50
CA ASN A 258 -5.24 -22.27 -13.79
C ASN A 258 -5.30 -21.23 -12.64
N SER A 259 -4.68 -21.46 -11.48
CA SER A 259 -4.59 -20.45 -10.40
C SER A 259 -3.33 -19.58 -10.46
N GLU A 260 -2.52 -19.68 -11.52
CA GLU A 260 -1.21 -19.01 -11.62
C GLU A 260 -1.32 -17.49 -11.60
N ALA A 261 -2.27 -16.91 -12.36
CA ALA A 261 -2.49 -15.47 -12.42
C ALA A 261 -2.89 -14.91 -11.04
N GLN A 262 -3.91 -15.51 -10.42
CA GLN A 262 -4.34 -15.16 -9.06
C GLN A 262 -3.20 -15.26 -8.04
N ARG A 263 -2.38 -16.31 -8.12
CA ARG A 263 -1.22 -16.45 -7.24
C ARG A 263 -0.25 -15.28 -7.43
N VAL A 264 0.07 -14.90 -8.67
CA VAL A 264 0.93 -13.73 -8.95
C VAL A 264 0.30 -12.43 -8.44
N GLU A 265 -1.01 -12.26 -8.60
CA GLU A 265 -1.75 -11.10 -8.09
C GLU A 265 -1.68 -10.98 -6.57
N LEU A 266 -1.87 -12.08 -5.84
CA LEU A 266 -1.75 -12.11 -4.38
C LEU A 266 -0.34 -11.79 -3.89
N TRP A 267 0.69 -12.25 -4.61
CA TRP A 267 2.06 -11.84 -4.33
C TRP A 267 2.28 -10.36 -4.60
N ASN A 268 1.78 -9.83 -5.73
CA ASN A 268 1.82 -8.39 -6.02
C ASN A 268 1.08 -7.58 -4.94
N TRP A 269 -0.04 -8.09 -4.41
CA TRP A 269 -0.76 -7.47 -3.31
C TRP A 269 0.10 -7.38 -2.04
N ILE A 270 0.86 -8.43 -1.68
CA ILE A 270 1.80 -8.37 -0.56
C ILE A 270 2.85 -7.29 -0.83
N LEU A 271 3.42 -7.25 -2.02
CA LEU A 271 4.44 -6.27 -2.39
C LEU A 271 3.90 -4.83 -2.40
N LYS A 272 2.63 -4.62 -2.78
CA LYS A 272 1.94 -3.31 -2.72
C LYS A 272 1.80 -2.82 -1.28
N ASN A 273 1.48 -3.74 -0.38
CA ASN A 273 1.10 -3.42 0.99
C ASN A 273 2.22 -3.65 2.01
N THR A 274 3.48 -3.72 1.57
CA THR A 274 4.65 -3.90 2.45
C THR A 274 5.80 -2.99 2.08
N LEU A 275 6.68 -2.70 3.05
CA LEU A 275 7.91 -1.96 2.82
C LEU A 275 9.10 -2.92 2.95
N PRO A 276 9.89 -3.16 1.89
CA PRO A 276 10.93 -4.19 1.92
C PRO A 276 11.94 -4.04 3.05
N HIS A 277 12.28 -2.80 3.45
CA HIS A 277 13.22 -2.54 4.53
C HIS A 277 12.63 -2.73 5.95
N LYS A 278 11.30 -2.85 6.08
CA LYS A 278 10.60 -3.12 7.35
C LYS A 278 10.02 -4.52 7.44
N THR A 279 9.74 -5.16 6.30
CA THR A 279 8.96 -6.39 6.25
C THR A 279 9.85 -7.62 6.07
N THR A 280 9.67 -8.61 6.93
CA THR A 280 10.18 -9.97 6.74
C THR A 280 9.04 -10.91 6.38
N LEU A 281 9.15 -11.59 5.23
CA LEU A 281 8.20 -12.63 4.81
C LEU A 281 8.81 -14.02 5.04
N LEU A 282 8.14 -14.84 5.85
CA LEU A 282 8.42 -16.26 6.03
C LEU A 282 7.38 -17.08 5.28
N THR A 283 7.82 -17.79 4.25
CA THR A 283 6.97 -18.74 3.50
C THR A 283 7.67 -20.07 3.22
N ARG A 284 6.95 -21.01 2.60
CA ARG A 284 7.51 -22.29 2.18
C ARG A 284 8.25 -22.13 0.86
N LYS A 285 9.35 -22.89 0.71
CA LYS A 285 10.10 -22.94 -0.55
C LYS A 285 9.22 -23.35 -1.75
N ALA A 286 8.29 -24.28 -1.54
CA ALA A 286 7.34 -24.69 -2.58
C ALA A 286 6.42 -23.54 -3.02
N THR A 287 5.92 -22.75 -2.08
CA THR A 287 5.08 -21.57 -2.33
C THR A 287 5.84 -20.51 -3.11
N LEU A 288 7.11 -20.24 -2.75
CA LEU A 288 7.97 -19.36 -3.52
C LEU A 288 8.19 -19.91 -4.93
N ASN A 289 8.59 -21.17 -5.09
CA ASN A 289 8.82 -21.77 -6.41
C ASN A 289 7.59 -21.71 -7.31
N SER A 290 6.40 -22.03 -6.77
CA SER A 290 5.14 -21.96 -7.50
C SER A 290 4.83 -20.53 -7.97
N PHE A 291 5.19 -19.51 -7.17
CA PHE A 291 5.14 -18.11 -7.59
C PHE A 291 6.17 -17.75 -8.68
N LEU A 292 7.41 -18.22 -8.56
CA LEU A 292 8.45 -17.97 -9.56
C LEU A 292 8.04 -18.55 -10.93
N GLU A 293 7.50 -19.78 -10.93
CA GLU A 293 6.99 -20.44 -12.14
C GLU A 293 5.78 -19.70 -12.73
N GLY A 294 4.81 -19.32 -11.89
CA GLY A 294 3.64 -18.53 -12.32
C GLY A 294 4.04 -17.18 -12.91
N SER A 295 5.02 -16.50 -12.30
CA SER A 295 5.55 -15.22 -12.80
C SER A 295 6.23 -15.39 -14.17
N ALA A 296 7.02 -16.44 -14.36
CA ALA A 296 7.63 -16.72 -15.65
C ALA A 296 6.59 -16.97 -16.75
N ASN A 297 5.51 -17.70 -16.42
CA ASN A 297 4.41 -18.01 -17.33
C ASN A 297 3.56 -16.78 -17.69
N THR A 298 3.42 -15.81 -16.78
CA THR A 298 2.79 -14.51 -17.07
C THR A 298 3.73 -13.53 -17.78
N GLY A 299 4.94 -13.98 -18.13
CA GLY A 299 5.93 -13.21 -18.88
C GLY A 299 6.88 -12.37 -18.01
N LEU A 300 6.95 -12.60 -16.72
CA LEU A 300 7.83 -11.88 -15.80
C LEU A 300 8.92 -12.84 -15.31
N ASP A 301 9.99 -12.95 -16.10
CA ASP A 301 11.15 -13.75 -15.73
C ASP A 301 11.95 -13.01 -14.64
N ILE A 302 11.87 -13.55 -13.42
CA ILE A 302 12.51 -12.98 -12.24
C ILE A 302 14.03 -12.97 -12.36
N ASN A 303 14.63 -13.89 -13.12
CA ASN A 303 16.08 -13.87 -13.36
C ASN A 303 16.47 -12.67 -14.22
N VAL A 304 15.62 -12.29 -15.17
CA VAL A 304 15.80 -11.07 -15.98
C VAL A 304 15.69 -9.85 -15.07
N LEU A 305 14.65 -9.77 -14.24
CA LEU A 305 14.47 -8.65 -13.30
C LEU A 305 15.66 -8.51 -12.34
N LYS A 306 16.11 -9.62 -11.76
CA LYS A 306 17.27 -9.67 -10.87
C LYS A 306 18.56 -9.24 -11.58
N HIS A 307 18.79 -9.71 -12.81
CA HIS A 307 19.96 -9.33 -13.59
C HIS A 307 20.06 -7.83 -13.84
N TYR A 308 18.91 -7.16 -14.04
CA TYR A 308 18.85 -5.71 -14.25
C TYR A 308 18.66 -4.91 -12.96
N GLY A 309 18.65 -5.54 -11.78
CA GLY A 309 18.43 -4.85 -10.50
C GLY A 309 17.01 -4.26 -10.36
N LEU A 310 16.03 -4.81 -11.07
CA LEU A 310 14.64 -4.35 -11.12
C LEU A 310 13.70 -5.19 -10.25
N LEU A 311 14.24 -6.23 -9.60
CA LEU A 311 13.46 -7.13 -8.75
C LEU A 311 13.12 -6.44 -7.42
N ASN A 312 11.86 -6.59 -6.99
CA ASN A 312 11.44 -6.10 -5.68
C ASN A 312 12.35 -6.69 -4.57
N PRO A 313 12.90 -5.86 -3.65
CA PRO A 313 13.88 -6.34 -2.67
C PRO A 313 13.35 -7.46 -1.75
N THR A 314 12.06 -7.47 -1.45
CA THR A 314 11.43 -8.55 -0.66
C THR A 314 11.52 -9.89 -1.39
N VAL A 315 11.32 -9.92 -2.71
CA VAL A 315 11.46 -11.13 -3.52
C VAL A 315 12.94 -11.47 -3.70
N ASP A 316 13.79 -10.47 -3.90
CA ASP A 316 15.23 -10.67 -4.08
C ASP A 316 15.85 -11.38 -2.87
N GLU A 317 15.55 -10.89 -1.65
CA GLU A 317 15.96 -11.51 -0.38
C GLU A 317 15.51 -12.98 -0.29
N LEU A 318 14.28 -13.29 -0.70
CA LEU A 318 13.74 -14.65 -0.67
C LEU A 318 14.42 -15.61 -1.66
N THR A 319 15.05 -15.08 -2.71
CA THR A 319 15.83 -15.89 -3.66
C THR A 319 17.29 -16.11 -3.22
N GLU A 320 17.74 -15.46 -2.15
CA GLU A 320 19.11 -15.64 -1.67
C GLU A 320 19.33 -16.98 -0.95
N LYS A 321 20.57 -17.46 -0.94
CA LYS A 321 20.92 -18.73 -0.27
C LYS A 321 20.64 -18.75 1.24
N LYS A 322 20.54 -17.58 1.87
CA LYS A 322 20.27 -17.40 3.30
C LYS A 322 18.83 -16.97 3.59
N ALA A 323 17.97 -16.96 2.57
CA ALA A 323 16.56 -16.59 2.71
C ALA A 323 15.88 -17.39 3.82
N LEU A 324 15.01 -16.72 4.57
CA LEU A 324 14.22 -17.34 5.62
C LEU A 324 13.06 -18.14 4.99
N LEU A 325 13.36 -19.36 4.51
CA LEU A 325 12.38 -20.30 3.99
C LEU A 325 12.29 -21.52 4.91
N LYS A 326 11.07 -21.94 5.22
CA LYS A 326 10.84 -23.11 6.08
C LYS A 326 9.92 -24.11 5.38
N THR A 327 10.35 -25.35 5.27
CA THR A 327 9.57 -26.43 4.63
C THR A 327 8.43 -26.88 5.54
N ASP A 328 8.71 -27.02 6.84
CA ASP A 328 7.80 -27.62 7.81
C ASP A 328 7.28 -26.57 8.79
N PHE A 329 6.37 -25.72 8.31
CA PHE A 329 5.53 -24.92 9.18
C PHE A 329 4.13 -24.74 8.60
N HIS A 330 3.15 -24.64 9.50
CA HIS A 330 1.75 -24.39 9.16
C HIS A 330 1.15 -23.22 9.97
N ALA A 331 1.96 -22.55 10.80
CA ALA A 331 1.54 -21.37 11.52
C ALA A 331 1.18 -20.25 10.53
N LYS A 332 0.10 -19.52 10.79
CA LYS A 332 -0.25 -18.29 10.09
C LYS A 332 -0.37 -17.15 11.08
N PHE A 333 0.51 -16.18 10.98
CA PHE A 333 0.40 -14.96 11.75
C PHE A 333 1.11 -13.82 11.06
N TYR A 334 0.64 -12.61 11.35
CA TYR A 334 1.11 -11.35 10.78
C TYR A 334 1.28 -10.39 11.94
N ALA A 335 2.40 -9.68 12.01
CA ALA A 335 2.68 -8.82 13.16
C ALA A 335 3.38 -7.53 12.75
N GLY A 336 3.02 -6.43 13.41
CA GLY A 336 3.82 -5.22 13.48
C GLY A 336 4.42 -5.12 14.88
N PHE A 337 5.71 -4.85 15.00
CA PHE A 337 6.37 -4.80 16.31
C PHE A 337 7.59 -3.85 16.35
N ASP A 338 7.87 -3.38 17.55
CA ASP A 338 9.08 -2.64 17.92
C ASP A 338 9.69 -3.25 19.19
N ARG A 339 10.63 -2.56 19.85
CA ARG A 339 11.29 -3.04 21.08
C ARG A 339 10.37 -3.11 22.30
N LYS A 340 9.19 -2.51 22.23
CA LYS A 340 8.27 -2.31 23.35
C LYS A 340 7.02 -3.15 23.17
N ASN A 341 6.41 -3.08 22.00
CA ASN A 341 5.09 -3.61 21.73
C ASN A 341 5.06 -4.41 20.42
N ALA A 342 4.08 -5.31 20.33
CA ALA A 342 3.72 -6.00 19.12
C ALA A 342 2.19 -6.04 19.00
N GLU A 343 1.68 -5.81 17.80
CA GLU A 343 0.33 -6.15 17.39
C GLU A 343 0.41 -7.40 16.50
N LEU A 344 -0.52 -8.33 16.69
CA LEU A 344 -0.51 -9.64 16.06
C LEU A 344 -1.90 -9.98 15.52
N LEU A 345 -1.99 -10.29 14.23
CA LEU A 345 -3.10 -11.00 13.62
C LEU A 345 -2.72 -12.48 13.46
N VAL A 346 -3.51 -13.40 14.03
CA VAL A 346 -3.22 -14.84 14.01
C VAL A 346 -4.50 -15.64 13.77
N GLY A 347 -4.41 -16.78 13.10
CA GLY A 347 -5.60 -17.58 12.82
C GLY A 347 -5.37 -18.72 11.84
N SER A 348 -6.46 -19.16 11.19
CA SER A 348 -6.42 -20.15 10.10
C SER A 348 -6.13 -19.53 8.73
N PHE A 349 -6.19 -18.20 8.64
CA PHE A 349 -6.04 -17.39 7.44
C PHE A 349 -4.65 -17.48 6.78
N ASN A 350 -4.60 -18.13 5.61
CA ASN A 350 -3.53 -17.95 4.62
C ASN A 350 -3.90 -16.83 3.64
N ILE A 351 -2.93 -16.30 2.89
CA ILE A 351 -3.18 -15.27 1.87
C ILE A 351 -3.80 -15.93 0.63
N HIS A 352 -5.12 -15.98 0.60
CA HIS A 352 -5.96 -16.51 -0.47
C HIS A 352 -7.15 -15.56 -0.68
N GLU A 353 -7.87 -15.71 -1.78
CA GLU A 353 -9.15 -15.02 -2.03
C GLU A 353 -10.33 -15.99 -1.97
N GLY A 354 -11.53 -15.42 -1.92
CA GLY A 354 -12.80 -16.10 -2.12
C GLY A 354 -13.61 -16.35 -0.85
N GLY A 355 -14.85 -16.81 -1.04
CA GLY A 355 -15.88 -16.87 0.01
C GLY A 355 -15.70 -17.90 1.13
N TYR A 356 -14.59 -18.65 1.18
CA TYR A 356 -14.34 -19.57 2.30
C TYR A 356 -14.03 -18.77 3.56
N VAL A 357 -14.54 -19.26 4.69
CA VAL A 357 -14.38 -18.58 5.97
C VAL A 357 -13.13 -19.05 6.71
N GLU A 358 -12.48 -18.12 7.40
CA GLU A 358 -11.31 -18.30 8.23
C GLU A 358 -11.56 -17.64 9.59
N ASN A 359 -10.98 -18.21 10.64
CA ASN A 359 -10.98 -17.57 11.96
C ASN A 359 -9.71 -16.71 12.09
N ILE A 360 -9.86 -15.47 12.55
CA ILE A 360 -8.76 -14.56 12.85
C ILE A 360 -8.93 -13.97 14.26
N HIS A 361 -7.80 -13.74 14.90
CA HIS A 361 -7.69 -13.08 16.19
C HIS A 361 -6.65 -11.98 16.15
N PHE A 362 -6.97 -10.85 16.75
CA PHE A 362 -6.05 -9.73 16.95
C PHE A 362 -5.63 -9.65 18.42
N LYS A 363 -4.32 -9.51 18.67
CA LYS A 363 -3.76 -9.40 20.02
C LYS A 363 -2.65 -8.38 20.10
N SER A 364 -2.58 -7.67 21.23
CA SER A 364 -1.42 -6.85 21.60
C SER A 364 -0.54 -7.57 22.63
N TYR A 365 0.78 -7.43 22.48
CA TYR A 365 1.77 -8.00 23.39
C TYR A 365 2.88 -7.00 23.73
N ALA A 366 3.47 -7.14 24.91
CA ALA A 366 4.83 -6.66 25.13
C ALA A 366 5.79 -7.44 24.22
N PHE A 367 6.82 -6.77 23.70
CA PHE A 367 7.75 -7.37 22.72
C PHE A 367 8.36 -8.70 23.21
N GLY A 368 8.76 -8.79 24.48
CA GLY A 368 9.34 -10.02 25.05
C GLY A 368 8.39 -11.23 25.01
N ASP A 369 7.09 -11.00 25.24
CA ASP A 369 6.08 -12.05 25.18
C ASP A 369 5.83 -12.49 23.74
N PHE A 370 5.71 -11.54 22.80
CA PHE A 370 5.59 -11.85 21.37
C PHE A 370 6.80 -12.66 20.87
N PHE A 371 8.01 -12.18 21.17
CA PHE A 371 9.24 -12.81 20.73
C PHE A 371 9.38 -14.25 21.26
N SER A 372 9.09 -14.46 22.54
CA SER A 372 9.19 -15.79 23.17
C SER A 372 8.12 -16.77 22.71
N LYS A 373 6.89 -16.31 22.44
CA LYS A 373 5.76 -17.14 22.01
C LYS A 373 5.79 -17.47 20.52
N TYR A 374 6.19 -16.53 19.66
CA TYR A 374 6.07 -16.67 18.21
C TYR A 374 7.42 -16.82 17.51
N ILE A 375 8.37 -15.92 17.75
CA ILE A 375 9.62 -15.90 16.99
C ILE A 375 10.56 -17.04 17.40
N LEU A 376 10.83 -17.18 18.71
CA LEU A 376 11.72 -18.23 19.22
C LEU A 376 11.18 -19.64 18.95
N LYS A 377 9.87 -19.85 19.11
CA LYS A 377 9.23 -21.17 18.87
C LYS A 377 9.26 -21.58 17.41
N MET A 378 9.30 -20.60 16.50
CA MET A 378 9.46 -20.87 15.07
C MET A 378 10.92 -21.14 14.67
N ASN A 379 11.88 -21.09 15.60
CA ASN A 379 13.32 -21.24 15.36
C ASN A 379 13.82 -20.30 14.24
N ILE A 380 13.32 -19.06 14.26
CA ILE A 380 13.71 -18.01 13.33
C ILE A 380 14.90 -17.29 13.94
N ILE A 381 16.03 -17.26 13.22
CA ILE A 381 17.17 -16.43 13.60
C ILE A 381 16.84 -15.01 13.15
N PHE A 382 16.48 -14.17 14.10
CA PHE A 382 16.15 -12.77 13.87
C PHE A 382 17.20 -11.90 14.58
N ASP A 383 17.85 -10.98 13.86
CA ASP A 383 18.81 -10.04 14.47
C ASP A 383 18.05 -8.91 15.17
N PRO A 384 18.04 -8.87 16.53
CA PRO A 384 17.25 -7.89 17.26
C PRO A 384 17.69 -6.45 16.99
N ARG A 385 18.95 -6.23 16.59
CA ARG A 385 19.49 -4.89 16.29
C ARG A 385 18.79 -4.25 15.09
N THR A 386 18.17 -5.06 14.25
CA THR A 386 17.37 -4.55 13.13
C THR A 386 16.07 -3.92 13.59
N ILE A 387 15.60 -4.15 14.83
CA ILE A 387 14.36 -3.54 15.33
C ILE A 387 14.57 -2.07 15.68
N ASP A 388 15.80 -1.67 15.98
CA ASP A 388 16.07 -0.31 16.43
C ASP A 388 16.00 0.64 15.23
N GLU A 389 15.01 1.54 15.27
CA GLU A 389 14.83 2.62 14.32
C GLU A 389 14.70 3.93 15.10
N GLU A 390 15.37 4.95 14.60
CA GLU A 390 15.20 6.33 15.03
C GLU A 390 14.71 7.14 13.84
N GLY A 391 13.93 8.17 14.13
CA GLY A 391 13.40 9.02 13.08
C GLY A 391 12.68 10.23 13.62
N GLU A 392 12.16 11.02 12.70
CA GLU A 392 11.42 12.25 12.97
C GLU A 392 10.08 12.18 12.26
N PHE A 393 9.04 12.73 12.87
CA PHE A 393 7.75 12.95 12.23
C PHE A 393 7.24 14.36 12.56
N LEU A 394 6.48 14.95 11.64
CA LEU A 394 5.77 16.19 11.87
C LEU A 394 4.46 15.84 12.58
N PHE A 395 4.37 16.17 13.87
CA PHE A 395 3.15 16.04 14.64
C PHE A 395 2.33 17.33 14.52
N ILE A 396 1.07 17.20 14.11
CA ILE A 396 0.13 18.30 13.97
C ILE A 396 -1.07 17.98 14.85
N ASN A 397 -1.21 18.72 15.95
CA ASN A 397 -2.29 18.49 16.90
C ASN A 397 -3.30 19.63 16.92
N GLU A 398 -4.57 19.27 16.97
CA GLU A 398 -5.67 20.20 17.22
C GLU A 398 -5.63 20.71 18.67
N ASN A 399 -5.51 22.02 18.81
CA ASN A 399 -5.61 22.72 20.09
C ASN A 399 -7.06 22.66 20.59
N THR A 400 -7.25 22.29 21.86
CA THR A 400 -8.57 22.15 22.46
C THR A 400 -9.32 23.47 22.58
N ASP A 401 -8.60 24.58 22.73
CA ASP A 401 -9.18 25.87 23.11
C ASP A 401 -9.72 26.68 21.92
N ASP A 402 -8.98 26.71 20.81
CA ASP A 402 -9.31 27.53 19.63
C ASP A 402 -9.43 26.72 18.33
N LYS A 403 -9.29 25.39 18.41
CA LYS A 403 -9.31 24.48 17.24
C LYS A 403 -8.25 24.81 16.19
N SER A 404 -7.21 25.57 16.55
CA SER A 404 -6.02 25.75 15.72
C SER A 404 -5.20 24.47 15.68
N PHE A 405 -4.32 24.34 14.69
CA PHE A 405 -3.42 23.20 14.57
C PHE A 405 -1.98 23.65 14.78
N VAL A 406 -1.26 22.98 15.67
CA VAL A 406 0.12 23.35 16.02
C VAL A 406 1.09 22.32 15.44
N PRO A 407 2.00 22.71 14.53
CA PRO A 407 3.00 21.82 13.98
C PRO A 407 4.21 21.71 14.92
N LYS A 408 4.69 20.48 15.14
CA LYS A 408 5.93 20.23 15.88
C LYS A 408 6.66 19.01 15.33
N VAL A 409 7.96 19.15 15.07
CA VAL A 409 8.79 17.99 14.73
C VAL A 409 9.10 17.23 16.01
N GLU A 410 8.77 15.94 16.02
CA GLU A 410 8.99 15.05 17.15
C GLU A 410 9.95 13.94 16.73
N LYS A 411 10.92 13.68 17.60
CA LYS A 411 11.88 12.59 17.43
C LYS A 411 11.44 11.41 18.27
N TYR A 412 11.69 10.21 17.77
CA TYR A 412 11.54 8.99 18.54
C TYR A 412 12.82 8.18 18.47
N THR A 413 13.09 7.48 19.56
CA THR A 413 14.13 6.46 19.65
C THR A 413 13.42 5.17 20.05
N SER A 414 13.63 4.08 19.30
CA SER A 414 13.10 2.74 19.56
C SER A 414 11.60 2.48 19.34
N SER A 415 10.68 3.41 19.65
CA SER A 415 9.24 3.21 19.41
C SER A 415 8.54 4.49 18.95
N ARG A 416 8.12 4.51 17.69
CA ARG A 416 7.26 5.58 17.14
C ARG A 416 5.87 5.56 17.77
N ARG A 417 5.29 4.37 17.98
CA ARG A 417 3.98 4.19 18.62
C ARG A 417 3.92 4.80 20.02
N GLU A 418 4.87 4.45 20.88
CA GLU A 418 4.91 4.98 22.26
C GLU A 418 5.00 6.50 22.25
N LYS A 419 5.84 7.06 21.38
CA LYS A 419 5.99 8.51 21.24
C LYS A 419 4.71 9.21 20.75
N ILE A 420 4.00 8.65 19.77
CA ILE A 420 2.73 9.20 19.29
C ILE A 420 1.68 9.19 20.43
N TYR A 421 1.56 8.08 21.16
CA TYR A 421 0.62 7.98 22.28
C TYR A 421 0.98 8.91 23.45
N GLU A 422 2.27 9.09 23.75
CA GLU A 422 2.74 10.06 24.74
C GLU A 422 2.27 11.47 24.40
N LEU A 423 2.36 11.86 23.13
CA LEU A 423 1.94 13.18 22.65
C LEU A 423 0.42 13.34 22.70
N ILE A 424 -0.35 12.34 22.27
CA ILE A 424 -1.82 12.36 22.29
C ILE A 424 -2.37 12.50 23.72
N ILE A 425 -1.72 11.88 24.71
CA ILE A 425 -2.16 11.95 26.11
C ILE A 425 -1.80 13.31 26.76
N LYS A 426 -0.73 13.96 26.29
CA LYS A 426 -0.26 15.26 26.80
C LYS A 426 -0.96 16.46 26.16
N SER A 427 -1.51 16.28 24.96
CA SER A 427 -2.32 17.26 24.21
C SER A 427 -3.78 17.23 24.63
#